data_AF-A0A0C9NB34-F1
#
_entry.id   AF-A0A0C9NB34-F1
#
_cell.length_a   1.000
_cell.length_b   1.000
_cell.length_c   1.000
_cell.angle_alpha   90.00
_cell.angle_beta   90.00
_cell.angle_gamma   90.00
#
_symmetry.space_group_name_H-M   'P 1'
#
loop_
_entity.id
_entity.type
_entity.pdbx_description
1 polymer ?
#
loop_
_entity_poly.entity_id
_entity_poly.type
_entity_poly.pdbx_seq_one_letter_code
_entity_poly.pdbx_strand_id
1 'polypeptide(L)' 'MLLLLVALQISSVPAETAPKEKVICKTIHETGSFLKSRKTCLTAAQWRRTAEVNQGAARSVVAANTGVPQGNAVSLTGE' A
#
# COMPACT_ATOMS: atom_id res chain seq x y z
N MET A 1 25.69 54.92 9.94
CA MET A 1 24.66 53.99 10.46
C MET A 1 24.92 52.61 9.87
N LEU A 2 25.93 51.93 10.40
CA LEU A 2 26.12 50.48 10.29
C LEU A 2 25.31 49.86 11.42
N LEU A 3 24.24 49.13 11.13
CA LEU A 3 23.44 48.23 11.98
C LEU A 3 22.33 47.73 11.01
N LEU A 4 22.13 46.47 10.62
CA LEU A 4 22.29 45.18 11.26
C LEU A 4 22.27 44.12 10.13
N LEU A 5 23.42 43.53 9.78
CA LEU A 5 23.45 42.23 9.09
C LEU A 5 23.19 41.17 10.16
N VAL A 6 21.91 40.87 10.43
CA VAL A 6 21.55 39.72 11.25
C VAL A 6 21.81 38.47 10.43
N ALA A 7 22.94 37.82 10.73
CA ALA A 7 23.29 36.52 10.23
C ALA A 7 22.16 35.52 10.57
N LEU A 8 21.47 35.03 9.54
CA LEU A 8 20.67 33.80 9.61
C LEU A 8 21.64 32.64 9.86
N GLN A 9 21.91 32.35 11.14
CA GLN A 9 22.57 31.14 11.57
C GLN A 9 21.56 29.99 11.43
N ILE A 10 21.47 29.42 10.23
CA ILE A 10 20.67 28.22 9.96
C ILE A 10 21.43 27.05 10.59
N SER A 11 21.15 26.79 11.86
CA SER A 11 21.69 25.63 12.57
C SER A 11 21.04 24.37 11.98
N SER A 12 21.71 23.77 11.00
CA SER A 12 21.29 22.49 10.41
C SER A 12 21.50 21.38 11.43
N VAL A 13 20.44 21.02 12.15
CA VAL A 13 20.43 19.81 12.98
C VAL A 13 20.67 18.62 12.04
N PRO A 14 21.69 17.79 12.27
CA PRO A 14 21.90 16.61 11.45
C PRO A 14 20.69 15.70 11.63
N ALA A 15 19.98 15.45 10.53
CA ALA A 15 18.84 14.54 10.51
C ALA A 15 19.34 13.14 10.93
N GLU A 16 19.01 12.75 12.15
CA GLU A 16 19.27 11.41 12.65
C GLU A 16 18.60 10.42 11.69
N THR A 17 19.41 9.64 10.97
CA THR A 17 18.92 8.72 9.95
C THR A 17 18.05 7.68 10.63
N ALA A 18 16.74 7.75 10.38
CA ALA A 18 15.77 6.79 10.87
C ALA A 18 16.28 5.36 10.61
N PRO A 19 16.09 4.42 11.55
CA PRO A 19 16.62 3.07 11.44
C PRO A 19 16.16 2.43 10.14
N LYS A 20 17.13 1.98 9.33
CA LYS A 20 16.86 1.34 8.04
C LYS A 20 15.95 0.13 8.26
N GLU A 21 14.78 0.17 7.65
CA GLU A 21 13.76 -0.87 7.79
C GLU A 21 14.29 -2.21 7.26
N LYS A 22 14.10 -3.29 8.03
CA LYS A 22 14.60 -4.61 7.65
C LYS A 22 13.83 -5.16 6.45
N VAL A 23 14.57 -5.66 5.46
CA VAL A 23 14.01 -6.34 4.29
C VAL A 23 13.74 -7.81 4.61
N ILE A 24 12.54 -8.27 4.29
CA ILE A 24 12.05 -9.63 4.53
C ILE A 24 11.79 -10.30 3.16
N CYS A 25 12.47 -11.42 2.92
CA CYS A 25 12.29 -12.22 1.70
C CYS A 25 11.35 -13.40 1.95
N LYS A 26 10.33 -13.55 1.09
CA LYS A 26 9.40 -14.69 1.11
C LYS A 26 9.37 -15.37 -0.26
N THR A 27 9.22 -16.69 -0.28
CA THR A 27 8.99 -17.45 -1.50
C THR A 27 7.49 -17.56 -1.73
N ILE A 28 7.03 -17.10 -2.90
CA ILE A 28 5.64 -17.18 -3.33
C ILE A 28 5.56 -18.29 -4.39
N HIS A 29 4.64 -19.23 -4.19
CA HIS A 29 4.31 -20.26 -5.17
C HIS A 29 3.10 -19.79 -5.96
N GLU A 30 3.23 -19.73 -7.28
CA GLU A 30 2.11 -19.42 -8.17
C GLU A 30 1.29 -20.69 -8.38
N THR A 31 -0.04 -20.59 -8.23
CA THR A 31 -0.97 -21.70 -8.45
C THR A 31 -1.35 -21.75 -9.93
N GLY A 32 -1.10 -22.87 -10.60
CA GLY A 32 -1.43 -23.05 -12.03
C GLY A 32 -0.76 -24.31 -12.62
N SER A 33 -1.04 -24.59 -13.89
CA SER A 33 -0.47 -25.74 -14.63
C SER A 33 1.05 -25.62 -14.84
N PHE A 34 1.60 -24.40 -14.74
CA PHE A 34 3.03 -24.16 -14.69
C PHE A 34 3.40 -23.63 -13.29
N LEU A 35 3.57 -24.56 -12.34
CA LEU A 35 3.95 -24.22 -10.97
C LEU A 35 5.33 -23.55 -10.97
N LYS A 36 5.35 -22.23 -10.81
CA LYS A 36 6.56 -21.42 -10.71
C LYS A 36 6.65 -20.84 -9.31
N SER A 37 7.85 -20.87 -8.72
CA SER A 37 8.14 -20.18 -7.48
C SER A 37 8.95 -18.91 -7.76
N ARG A 38 8.65 -17.85 -7.02
CA ARG A 38 9.40 -16.60 -7.07
C ARG A 38 9.75 -16.12 -5.67
N LYS A 39 10.97 -15.61 -5.49
CA LYS A 39 11.40 -14.98 -4.24
C LYS A 39 11.11 -13.49 -4.31
N THR A 40 10.37 -12.96 -3.35
CA THR A 40 10.03 -11.54 -3.25
C THR A 40 10.58 -10.99 -1.94
N CYS A 41 11.38 -9.93 -2.02
CA CYS A 41 11.99 -9.28 -0.87
C CYS A 41 11.42 -7.87 -0.74
N LEU A 42 10.78 -7.58 0.39
CA LEU A 42 10.12 -6.30 0.67
C LEU A 42 10.34 -5.91 2.13
N THR A 43 10.15 -4.64 2.47
CA THR A 43 10.14 -4.20 3.88
C THR A 43 8.89 -4.70 4.62
N ALA A 44 8.89 -4.61 5.95
CA ALA A 44 7.75 -5.02 6.76
C ALA A 44 6.49 -4.18 6.42
N ALA A 45 6.65 -2.86 6.25
CA ALA A 45 5.58 -1.95 5.85
C ALA A 45 5.00 -2.31 4.48
N GLN A 46 5.85 -2.67 3.52
CA GLN A 46 5.42 -3.11 2.19
C GLN A 46 4.64 -4.43 2.25
N TRP A 47 5.10 -5.41 3.03
CA TRP A 47 4.37 -6.65 3.23
C TRP A 47 2.98 -6.44 3.83
N ARG A 48 2.85 -5.53 4.79
CA ARG A 48 1.56 -5.16 5.37
C ARG A 48 0.62 -4.58 4.31
N ARG A 49 1.10 -3.65 3.49
CA ARG A 49 0.31 -3.05 2.41
C ARG A 49 -0.13 -4.10 1.37
N THR A 50 0.73 -5.04 1.02
CA THR A 50 0.38 -6.17 0.13
C THR A 50 -0.75 -7.01 0.73
N ALA A 51 -0.72 -7.28 2.04
CA ALA A 51 -1.78 -8.04 2.69
C ALA A 51 -3.13 -7.30 2.69
N GLU A 52 -3.12 -6.00 2.97
CA GLU A 52 -4.32 -5.15 2.93
C GLU A 52 -4.97 -5.13 1.54
N VAL A 53 -4.17 -4.94 0.49
CA VAL A 53 -4.65 -4.95 -0.90
C VAL A 53 -5.23 -6.31 -1.28
N ASN A 54 -4.52 -7.40 -0.96
CA ASN A 54 -4.98 -8.75 -1.25
C ASN A 54 -6.29 -9.09 -0.53
N GLN A 55 -6.46 -8.63 0.72
CA GLN A 55 -7.70 -8.83 1.45
C GLN A 55 -8.86 -8.05 0.81
N GLY A 56 -8.62 -6.82 0.35
CA GLY A 56 -9.61 -6.04 -0.39
C GLY A 56 -10.06 -6.75 -1.68
N ALA A 57 -9.10 -7.27 -2.45
CA ALA A 57 -9.39 -8.03 -3.66
C ALA A 57 -10.15 -9.34 -3.39
N ALA A 58 -9.79 -10.07 -2.32
CA ALA A 58 -10.53 -11.28 -1.94
C ALA A 58 -11.99 -10.96 -1.58
N ARG A 59 -12.23 -9.87 -0.84
CA ARG A 59 -13.57 -9.42 -0.49
C ARG A 59 -14.39 -9.02 -1.72
N SER A 60 -13.79 -8.35 -2.71
CA SER A 60 -14.51 -7.97 -3.92
C SER A 60 -14.93 -9.18 -4.75
N VAL A 61 -14.07 -10.20 -4.84
CA VAL A 61 -14.42 -11.47 -5.51
C VAL A 61 -15.56 -12.16 -4.77
N VAL A 62 -15.52 -12.25 -3.44
CA VAL A 62 -16.63 -12.83 -2.67
C VAL A 62 -17.91 -12.04 -2.88
N ALA A 63 -17.88 -10.71 -2.74
CA ALA A 63 -19.05 -9.85 -2.93
C ALA A 63 -19.68 -9.97 -4.32
N ALA A 64 -18.86 -10.14 -5.37
CA ALA A 64 -19.34 -10.35 -6.74
C ALA A 64 -19.98 -11.74 -6.94
N ASN A 65 -19.55 -12.75 -6.20
CA ASN A 65 -20.05 -14.12 -6.33
C ASN A 65 -21.19 -14.45 -5.34
N THR A 66 -21.27 -13.75 -4.22
CA THR A 66 -22.45 -13.75 -3.36
C THR A 66 -23.50 -12.89 -4.04
N GLY A 67 -24.47 -13.53 -4.71
CA GLY A 67 -25.52 -12.81 -5.44
C GLY A 67 -26.08 -11.67 -4.61
N VAL A 68 -25.89 -10.44 -5.07
CA VAL A 68 -26.51 -9.27 -4.46
C VAL A 68 -28.01 -9.48 -4.61
N PRO A 69 -28.80 -9.54 -3.52
CA PRO A 69 -30.25 -9.58 -3.66
C PRO A 69 -30.65 -8.29 -4.38
N GLN A 70 -31.14 -8.40 -5.61
CA GLN A 70 -31.77 -7.29 -6.35
C GLN A 70 -33.08 -6.91 -5.65
N GLY A 71 -32.98 -6.28 -4.49
CA GLY A 71 -34.08 -5.61 -3.83
C GLY A 71 -34.06 -4.15 -4.25
N ASN A 72 -34.92 -3.78 -5.20
CA ASN A 72 -35.21 -2.42 -5.67
C ASN A 72 -34.21 -1.76 -6.63
N ALA A 73 -34.16 -2.27 -7.87
CA ALA A 73 -33.82 -1.45 -9.04
C ALA A 73 -35.11 -0.81 -9.61
N VAL A 74 -35.66 0.16 -8.89
CA VAL A 74 -36.76 1.01 -9.40
C VAL A 74 -36.16 2.37 -9.77
N SER A 75 -36.12 2.59 -11.08
CA SER A 75 -36.27 3.88 -11.79
C SER A 75 -35.13 4.91 -11.70
N LEU A 76 -34.21 4.86 -12.66
CA LEU A 76 -33.58 6.06 -13.24
C LEU A 76 -33.39 5.88 -14.77
N THR A 77 -34.49 5.76 -15.50
CA THR A 77 -34.54 6.07 -16.94
C THR A 77 -35.80 6.91 -17.16
N GLY A 78 -35.60 8.23 -17.12
CA GLY A 78 -36.59 9.21 -17.56
C GLY A 78 -36.08 9.85 -18.84
N GLU A 79 -36.71 9.49 -19.96
CA GLU A 79 -36.86 10.28 -21.18
C GLU A 79 -38.36 10.32 -21.50
#